data_AF-A0A2K2HBB0-F1
#
_entry.id   AF-A0A2K2HBB0-F1
#
_cell.length_a   1.000
_cell.length_b   1.000
_cell.length_c   1.000
_cell.angle_alpha   90.00
_cell.angle_beta   90.00
_cell.angle_gamma   90.00
#
_symmetry.space_group_name_H-M   'P 1'
#
loop_
_entity.id
_entity.type
_entity.pdbx_description
1 polymer ?
#
loop_
_entity_poly.entity_id
_entity_poly.type
_entity_poly.pdbx_seq_one_letter_code
_entity_poly.pdbx_strand_id
1 'polypeptide(L)' 'MCLDNGPLLLVQGDKERTLDNVASLLPLDGKVKLVDVFGKIEEIAGKIEEIDLLNNRIVLA' A
#
# COMPACT_ATOMS: atom_id res chain seq x y z
N MET A 1 1.00 23.69 -5.54
CA MET A 1 -0.21 22.93 -5.91
C MET A 1 -0.21 21.67 -5.09
N CYS A 2 -1.13 21.51 -4.13
CA CYS A 2 -1.32 20.21 -3.48
C CYS A 2 -2.05 19.31 -4.48
N LEU A 3 -1.37 18.26 -4.94
CA LEU A 3 -2.00 17.14 -5.61
C LEU A 3 -2.73 16.34 -4.52
N ASP A 4 -3.96 16.72 -4.19
CA ASP A 4 -4.84 15.88 -3.37
C ASP A 4 -5.37 14.75 -4.25
N ASN A 5 -4.50 13.81 -4.56
CA ASN A 5 -4.84 12.60 -5.30
C ASN A 5 -5.65 11.60 -4.44
N GLY A 6 -6.02 11.96 -3.21
CA GLY A 6 -6.71 11.05 -2.28
C GLY A 6 -5.76 10.00 -1.69
N PRO A 7 -6.27 9.09 -0.86
CA PRO A 7 -5.44 8.07 -0.22
C PRO A 7 -4.99 7.00 -1.22
N LEU A 8 -3.82 6.39 -0.97
CA LEU A 8 -3.38 5.21 -1.72
C LEU A 8 -4.31 4.01 -1.43
N LEU A 9 -4.64 3.26 -2.46
CA LEU A 9 -5.39 2.01 -2.42
C LEU A 9 -4.44 0.83 -2.54
N LEU A 10 -4.59 -0.17 -1.68
CA LEU A 10 -3.94 -1.46 -1.80
C LEU A 10 -4.92 -2.44 -2.43
N VAL A 11 -4.50 -3.05 -3.53
CA VAL A 11 -5.31 -4.02 -4.28
C VAL A 11 -4.61 -5.38 -4.26
N GLN A 12 -5.37 -6.42 -3.93
CA GLN A 12 -4.89 -7.80 -3.91
C GLN A 12 -6.00 -8.72 -4.43
N GLY A 13 -5.87 -9.17 -5.68
CA GLY A 13 -6.96 -9.84 -6.41
C GLY A 13 -8.21 -8.96 -6.43
N ASP A 14 -9.35 -9.51 -5.99
CA ASP A 14 -10.64 -8.79 -5.95
C ASP A 14 -10.83 -7.92 -4.69
N LYS A 15 -9.82 -7.83 -3.82
CA LYS A 15 -9.89 -7.04 -2.58
C LYS A 15 -9.19 -5.71 -2.77
N GLU A 16 -9.88 -4.64 -2.40
CA GLU A 16 -9.32 -3.30 -2.31
C GLU A 16 -9.48 -2.77 -0.89
N ARG A 17 -8.45 -2.07 -0.40
CA ARG A 17 -8.51 -1.34 0.87
C ARG A 17 -7.74 -0.03 0.80
N THR A 18 -8.21 0.97 1.53
CA THR A 18 -7.49 2.23 1.71
C THR A 18 -6.27 2.02 2.61
N LEU A 19 -5.15 2.66 2.27
CA LEU A 19 -3.94 2.73 3.09
C LEU A 19 -3.97 3.98 3.98
N ASP A 20 -4.91 4.02 4.93
CA ASP A 20 -5.05 5.15 5.85
C ASP A 20 -3.84 5.25 6.78
N ASN A 21 -3.24 6.44 6.84
CA ASN A 21 -2.10 6.76 7.71
C ASN A 21 -0.85 5.88 7.50
N VAL A 22 -0.74 5.16 6.37
CA VAL A 22 0.46 4.38 6.07
C VAL A 22 1.59 5.31 5.65
N ALA A 23 2.68 5.30 6.43
CA ALA A 23 3.85 6.13 6.21
C ALA A 23 4.93 5.41 5.39
N SER A 24 4.99 4.08 5.45
CA SER A 24 5.99 3.30 4.73
C SER A 24 5.48 1.92 4.37
N LEU A 25 5.91 1.45 3.21
CA LEU A 25 5.66 0.12 2.69
C LEU A 25 7.01 -0.51 2.35
N LEU A 26 7.33 -1.64 2.96
CA LEU A 26 8.60 -2.34 2.74
C LEU A 26 8.33 -3.71 2.12
N PRO A 27 8.80 -3.97 0.89
CA PRO A 27 8.78 -5.30 0.32
C PRO A 27 9.77 -6.20 1.07
N LEU A 28 9.31 -7.38 1.47
CA LEU A 28 10.09 -8.44 2.08
C LEU A 28 9.88 -9.73 1.28
N ASP A 29 10.59 -10.80 1.62
CA ASP A 29 10.43 -12.08 0.91
C ASP A 29 9.03 -12.66 1.14
N GLY A 30 8.21 -12.65 0.09
CA GLY A 30 6.84 -13.18 0.08
C GLY A 30 5.80 -12.37 0.84
N LYS A 31 6.15 -11.19 1.38
CA LYS A 31 5.24 -10.32 2.11
C LYS A 31 5.59 -8.85 1.97
N VAL A 32 4.64 -8.00 2.32
CA VAL A 32 4.79 -6.57 2.41
C VAL A 32 4.54 -6.14 3.84
N LYS A 33 5.46 -5.35 4.40
CA LYS A 33 5.32 -4.73 5.71
C LYS A 33 4.81 -3.30 5.56
N LEU A 34 3.68 -3.00 6.17
CA LEU A 34 3.13 -1.66 6.28
C LEU A 34 3.48 -1.08 7.65
N VAL A 35 3.92 0.17 7.66
CA VAL A 35 4.17 0.95 8.88
C VAL A 35 3.34 2.23 8.81
N ASP A 36 2.50 2.45 9.82
CA ASP A 36 1.71 3.67 9.90
C ASP A 36 2.48 4.83 10.55
N VAL A 37 1.90 6.03 10.53
CA VAL A 37 2.48 7.25 11.14
C VAL A 37 2.67 7.16 12.66
N PHE A 38 2.04 6.20 13.33
CA PHE A 38 2.19 5.93 14.77
C PHE A 38 3.20 4.82 15.05
N GLY A 39 3.80 4.23 14.01
CA GLY A 39 4.75 3.12 14.10
C GLY A 39 4.10 1.74 14.26
N LYS A 40 2.77 1.62 14.13
CA LYS A 40 2.10 0.32 14.10
C LYS A 40 2.50 -0.43 12.84
N ILE A 41 2.72 -1.73 13.00
CA ILE A 41 3.16 -2.62 11.93
C ILE A 41 2.04 -3.58 11.57
N GLU A 42 1.83 -3.76 10.27
CA GLU A 42 1.02 -4.83 9.69
C GLU A 42 1.83 -5.57 8.62
N GLU A 43 1.68 -6.88 8.54
CA GLU A 43 2.29 -7.69 7.49
C GLU A 43 1.22 -8.33 6.62
N ILE A 44 1.39 -8.21 5.30
CA ILE A 44 0.44 -8.72 4.31
C ILE A 44 1.22 -9.67 3.40
N ALA A 45 0.71 -10.88 3.19
CA ALA A 45 1.31 -11.82 2.24
C ALA A 45 1.15 -11.30 0.81
N GLY A 46 2.17 -11.51 -0.01
CA GLY A 46 2.18 -11.10 -1.42
C GLY A 46 3.41 -10.32 -1.82
N LYS A 47 3.53 -10.06 -3.12
CA LYS A 47 4.62 -9.27 -3.71
C LYS A 47 4.05 -8.06 -4.43
N ILE A 48 4.75 -6.93 -4.38
CA ILE A 48 4.36 -5.74 -5.15
C ILE A 48 4.47 -6.09 -6.63
N GLU A 49 3.36 -6.04 -7.34
CA GLU A 49 3.27 -6.25 -8.79
C GLU A 49 3.35 -4.92 -9.53
N GLU A 50 2.63 -3.90 -9.04
CA GLU A 50 2.55 -2.57 -9.67
C GLU A 50 2.43 -1.46 -8.61
N ILE A 51 3.04 -0.30 -8.89
CA ILE A 51 2.77 0.96 -8.19
C ILE A 51 2.29 1.97 -9.23
N ASP A 52 1.00 2.27 -9.20
CA ASP A 52 0.31 3.20 -10.09
C ASP A 52 0.01 4.50 -9.34
N LEU A 53 0.96 5.45 -9.43
CA LEU A 53 0.86 6.74 -8.75
C LEU A 53 -0.16 7.70 -9.41
N LEU A 54 -0.56 7.43 -10.65
CA LEU A 54 -1.56 8.24 -11.35
C LEU A 54 -2.95 7.96 -10.78
N ASN A 55 -3.24 6.69 -10.49
CA ASN A 55 -4.52 6.24 -9.93
C ASN A 55 -4.45 5.95 -8.40
N ASN A 56 -3.33 6.26 -7.76
CA ASN A 56 -3.08 6.03 -6.33
C ASN A 56 -3.28 4.58 -5.91
N ARG A 57 -2.78 3.63 -6.70
CA ARG A 57 -2.95 2.21 -6.44
C ARG A 57 -1.60 1.52 -6.27
N ILE A 58 -1.55 0.59 -5.33
CA ILE A 58 -0.46 -0.38 -5.16
C ILE A 58 -1.09 -1.76 -5.29
N VAL A 59 -0.61 -2.56 -6.24
CA VAL A 59 -1.14 -3.89 -6.54
C VAL A 59 -0.20 -4.95 -5.98
N LEU A 60 -0.77 -5.92 -5.25
CA LEU A 60 -0.08 -7.10 -4.76
C LEU A 60 -0.53 -8.34 -5.51
N ALA A 61 0.44 -9.19 -5.87
CA ALA A 61 0.24 -10.57 -6.33
C ALA A 61 0.12 -11.55 -5.15
#